data_AF-A0A0P7W5M1-F1
#
_entry.id   AF-A0A0P7W5M1-F1
#
_cell.length_a   1.000
_cell.length_b   1.000
_cell.length_c   1.000
_cell.angle_alpha   90.00
_cell.angle_beta   90.00
_cell.angle_gamma   90.00
#
_symmetry.space_group_name_H-M   'P 1'
#
loop_
_entity.id
_entity.type
_entity.pdbx_description
1 polymer ?
#
loop_
_entity_poly.entity_id
_entity_poly.type
_entity_poly.pdbx_seq_one_letter_code
_entity_poly.pdbx_strand_id
1 'polypeptide(L)' 'MVKEVLVNQGENFVGRPHIPLFHKIFQSIGLLFSNGHLWKKQKKFTSTHFKSFAEGKKTIELYIQQECNFLCQAIAEE' A
#
# COMPACT_ATOMS: atom_id res chain seq x y z
N MET A 1 -19.25 13.97 -7.83
CA MET A 1 -18.71 13.21 -8.98
C MET A 1 -17.69 12.14 -8.55
N VAL A 2 -16.59 12.48 -7.87
CA VAL A 2 -15.54 11.49 -7.51
C VAL A 2 -16.02 10.37 -6.58
N LYS A 3 -16.75 10.71 -5.50
CA LYS A 3 -17.34 9.72 -4.58
C LYS A 3 -18.25 8.73 -5.31
N GLU A 4 -19.10 9.23 -6.19
CA GLU A 4 -20.05 8.42 -6.97
C GLU A 4 -19.30 7.36 -7.79
N VAL A 5 -18.25 7.79 -8.50
CA VAL A 5 -17.46 6.92 -9.38
C VAL A 5 -16.67 5.89 -8.57
N LEU A 6 -15.99 6.30 -7.50
CA LEU A 6 -15.09 5.41 -6.76
C LEU A 6 -15.80 4.51 -5.73
N VAL A 7 -16.94 4.93 -5.20
CA VAL A 7 -17.68 4.17 -4.18
C VAL A 7 -18.80 3.36 -4.83
N ASN A 8 -19.66 3.99 -5.63
CA ASN A 8 -20.85 3.33 -6.18
C ASN A 8 -20.54 2.57 -7.47
N GLN A 9 -19.55 3.01 -8.24
CA GLN A 9 -19.10 2.36 -9.47
C GLN A 9 -17.68 1.79 -9.36
N GLY A 10 -17.21 1.51 -8.13
CA GLY A 10 -15.81 1.20 -7.84
C GLY A 10 -15.24 0.02 -8.63
N GLU A 11 -16.02 -1.02 -8.94
CA GLU A 11 -15.55 -2.15 -9.75
C GLU A 11 -15.27 -1.75 -11.22
N ASN A 12 -15.99 -0.76 -11.76
CA ASN A 12 -15.78 -0.27 -13.13
C ASN A 12 -14.51 0.58 -13.24
N PHE A 13 -14.11 1.23 -12.15
CA PHE A 13 -12.96 2.14 -12.07
C PHE A 13 -11.83 1.60 -11.19
N VAL A 14 -11.80 0.29 -10.97
CA VAL A 14 -10.81 -0.35 -10.08
C VAL A 14 -9.40 -0.39 -10.69
N GLY A 15 -9.33 -0.26 -12.01
CA GLY A 15 -8.09 -0.39 -12.78
C GLY A 15 -7.10 0.75 -12.56
N ARG A 16 -5.81 0.42 -12.63
CA ARG A 16 -4.69 1.37 -12.64
C ARG A 16 -4.39 1.81 -14.06
N PRO A 17 -4.18 3.11 -14.32
CA PRO A 17 -3.80 3.59 -15.63
C PRO A 17 -2.39 3.08 -16.01
N HIS A 18 -2.16 2.88 -17.30
CA HIS A 18 -0.83 2.56 -17.79
C HIS A 18 0.05 3.81 -17.78
N ILE A 19 1.06 3.81 -16.91
CA ILE A 19 2.07 4.88 -16.82
C ILE A 19 3.40 4.31 -17.32
N PRO A 20 3.97 4.83 -18.44
CA PRO A 20 5.15 4.24 -19.07
C PRO A 20 6.36 4.08 -18.14
N LEU A 21 6.60 5.05 -17.26
CA LEU A 21 7.67 4.99 -16.27
C LEU A 21 7.50 3.78 -15.32
N PHE A 22 6.29 3.59 -14.78
CA PHE A 22 6.02 2.47 -13.87
C PHE A 22 6.00 1.14 -14.59
N HIS A 23 5.59 1.11 -15.85
CA HIS A 23 5.71 -0.11 -16.65
C HIS A 23 7.18 -0.49 -16.88
N LYS A 24 8.06 0.48 -17.17
CA LYS A 24 9.51 0.22 -17.34
C LYS A 24 10.17 -0.30 -16.05
N ILE A 25 9.79 0.24 -14.89
CA ILE A 25 10.40 -0.11 -13.60
C ILE A 25 9.78 -1.38 -12.99
N PHE A 26 8.46 -1.47 -12.98
CA PHE A 26 7.71 -2.49 -12.23
C PHE A 26 7.01 -3.53 -13.12
N GLN A 27 7.05 -3.36 -14.44
CA GLN A 27 6.50 -4.31 -15.42
C GLN A 27 5.02 -4.67 -15.17
N SER A 28 4.26 -3.73 -14.60
CA SER A 28 2.86 -3.95 -14.21
C SER A 28 2.64 -5.08 -13.19
N ILE A 29 3.65 -5.37 -12.36
CA ILE A 29 3.61 -6.36 -11.28
C ILE A 29 3.43 -5.66 -9.93
N GLY A 30 2.81 -6.35 -8.97
CA GLY A 30 2.73 -5.90 -7.59
C GLY A 30 1.45 -5.13 -7.27
N LEU A 31 1.30 -4.72 -6.01
CA LEU A 31 0.04 -4.19 -5.49
C LEU A 31 -0.37 -2.83 -6.08
N LEU A 32 0.60 -2.00 -6.45
CA LEU A 32 0.35 -0.61 -6.88
C LEU A 32 0.05 -0.48 -8.38
N PHE A 33 0.68 -1.32 -9.22
CA PHE A 33 0.69 -1.15 -10.67
C PHE A 33 0.11 -2.34 -11.46
N SER A 34 -0.27 -3.43 -10.80
CA SER A 34 -0.97 -4.53 -11.46
C SER A 34 -2.48 -4.31 -11.53
N ASN A 35 -3.14 -5.09 -12.39
CA ASN A 35 -4.59 -5.08 -12.59
C ASN A 35 -5.16 -6.51 -12.58
N GLY A 36 -6.48 -6.63 -12.60
CA GLY A 36 -7.18 -7.90 -12.73
C GLY A 36 -6.95 -8.86 -11.55
N HIS A 37 -6.86 -10.15 -11.85
CA HIS A 37 -6.77 -11.21 -10.83
C HIS A 37 -5.50 -11.13 -9.98
N LEU A 38 -4.36 -10.76 -10.58
CA LEU A 38 -3.09 -10.61 -9.89
C LEU A 38 -3.21 -9.57 -8.77
N TRP A 39 -3.72 -8.39 -9.11
CA TRP A 39 -3.97 -7.31 -8.17
C TRP A 39 -4.95 -7.72 -7.06
N LYS A 40 -6.09 -8.34 -7.42
CA LYS A 40 -7.10 -8.78 -6.45
C LYS A 40 -6.51 -9.77 -5.43
N LYS A 41 -5.70 -10.74 -5.87
CA LYS A 41 -5.01 -11.69 -4.99
C LYS A 41 -3.99 -11.02 -4.07
N GLN A 42 -3.11 -10.20 -4.63
CA GLN A 42 -2.07 -9.49 -3.87
C GLN A 42 -2.69 -8.55 -2.83
N LYS A 43 -3.72 -7.78 -3.21
CA LYS A 43 -4.46 -6.90 -2.29
C LYS A 43 -5.06 -7.67 -1.12
N LYS A 44 -5.72 -8.80 -1.39
CA LYS A 44 -6.32 -9.64 -0.35
C LYS A 44 -5.24 -10.17 0.61
N PHE A 45 -4.16 -10.73 0.07
CA PHE A 45 -3.04 -11.24 0.87
C PHE A 45 -2.45 -10.15 1.77
N THR A 46 -2.08 -9.01 1.17
CA THR A 46 -1.48 -7.89 1.90
C THR A 46 -2.41 -7.32 2.96
N SER A 47 -3.70 -7.17 2.66
CA SER A 47 -4.68 -6.68 3.65
C SER A 47 -4.84 -7.65 4.83
N THR A 48 -4.89 -8.96 4.58
CA THR A 48 -4.94 -9.96 5.65
C THR A 48 -3.67 -9.93 6.50
N HIS A 49 -2.50 -9.84 5.87
CA HIS A 49 -1.24 -9.78 6.58
C HIS A 49 -1.12 -8.50 7.44
N PHE A 50 -1.50 -7.34 6.91
CA PHE A 50 -1.49 -6.08 7.68
C PHE A 50 -2.44 -6.10 8.87
N LYS A 51 -3.64 -6.67 8.73
CA LYS A 51 -4.56 -6.85 9.87
C LYS A 51 -3.95 -7.71 10.96
N SER A 52 -3.23 -8.78 10.59
CA SER A 52 -2.55 -9.64 11.56
C SER A 52 -1.47 -8.94 12.40
N PHE A 53 -0.91 -7.82 11.92
CA PHE A 53 0.01 -7.00 12.71
C PHE A 53 -0.70 -6.04 13.68
N ALA A 54 -1.90 -5.59 13.33
CA ALA A 54 -2.71 -4.69 14.13
C ALA A 54 -3.47 -5.43 15.25
N GLU A 55 -3.93 -6.65 14.98
CA GLU A 55 -4.68 -7.47 15.93
C GLU A 55 -3.73 -8.08 16.98
N GLY A 56 -3.62 -7.40 18.13
CA GLY A 56 -3.09 -7.97 19.38
C GLY A 56 -1.58 -7.89 19.58
N LYS A 57 -0.77 -7.55 18.57
CA LYS A 57 0.71 -7.53 18.70
C LYS A 57 1.35 -6.15 18.67
N LYS A 58 0.63 -5.10 18.24
CA LYS A 58 1.13 -3.71 18.10
C LYS A 58 2.51 -3.61 17.42
N THR A 59 2.85 -4.58 16.58
CA THR A 59 4.23 -4.75 16.10
C THR A 59 4.66 -3.60 15.21
N ILE A 60 3.78 -3.15 14.31
CA ILE A 60 4.04 -2.00 13.44
C ILE A 60 4.17 -0.70 14.25
N GLU A 61 3.34 -0.52 15.29
CA GLU A 61 3.40 0.66 16.16
C GLU A 61 4.79 0.79 16.83
N LEU A 62 5.29 -0.32 17.38
CA LEU A 62 6.61 -0.37 18.01
C LEU A 62 7.74 -0.05 17.03
N TYR A 63 7.70 -0.62 15.82
CA TYR A 63 8.69 -0.32 14.79
C TYR A 63 8.63 1.16 14.35
N ILE A 64 7.44 1.74 14.20
CA ILE A 64 7.30 3.17 13.88
C ILE A 64 7.91 4.03 14.98
N GLN A 65 7.62 3.74 16.25
CA GLN A 65 8.19 4.47 17.38
C GLN A 65 9.72 4.37 17.42
N GLN A 66 10.26 3.19 17.14
CA GLN A 66 11.69 2.98 17.07
C GLN A 66 12.35 3.81 15.96
N GLU A 67 11.80 3.80 14.75
CA GLU A 67 12.29 4.63 13.63
C GLU A 67 12.18 6.13 13.94
N CYS A 68 11.12 6.57 14.63
CA CYS A 68 11.00 7.95 15.09
C CYS A 68 12.12 8.33 16.07
N ASN A 69 12.50 7.43 16.99
CA ASN A 69 13.61 7.70 17.91
C ASN A 69 14.95 7.81 17.17
N PHE A 70 15.21 6.92 16.20
CA PHE A 70 16.40 7.00 15.36
C PHE A 70 16.44 8.30 14.56
N LEU A 71 15.31 8.74 14.01
CA LEU A 71 15.22 10.02 13.30
C LEU A 71 15.54 11.21 14.21
N CYS A 72 14.99 11.24 15.43
CA CYS A 72 15.28 12.30 16.39
C CYS A 72 16.75 12.33 16.82
N GLN A 73 17.38 11.16 16.99
CA GLN A 73 18.80 11.05 17.30
C GLN A 73 19.65 11.60 16.15
N ALA A 74 19.38 11.18 14.92
CA ALA A 74 20.11 11.64 13.74
C ALA A 74 20.04 13.17 13.58
N ILE A 75 18.88 13.79 13.85
CA ILE A 75 18.71 15.25 13.80
C ILE A 75 19.46 15.94 14.94
N ALA A 76 19.56 15.32 16.12
CA ALA A 76 20.25 15.91 17.27
C ALA A 76 21.79 15.79 17.20
N GLU A 77 22.29 14.88 16.37
CA GLU A 77 23.72 14.67 16.10
C GLU A 77 24.27 15.58 14.98
N GLU A 78 23.39 16.25 14.22
CA GLU A 78 23.72 17.35 13.29
C GLU A 78 23.87 18.70 14.01
#